data_AF-A0A972LHB0-F1
#
_entry.id   AF-A0A972LHB0-F1
#
_cell.length_a   1.000
_cell.length_b   1.000
_cell.length_c   1.000
_cell.angle_alpha   90.00
_cell.angle_beta   90.00
_cell.angle_gamma   90.00
#
_symmetry.space_group_name_H-M   'P 1'
#
loop_
_entity.id
_entity.type
_entity.pdbx_description
1 polymer ?
#
loop_
_entity_poly.entity_id
_entity_poly.type
_entity_poly.pdbx_seq_one_letter_code
_entity_poly.pdbx_strand_id
1 'polypeptide(L)'
;MTDIGMWFQSEAGETFLIKKDANGYPDLIPLQGEKPLEGVKAKKEKGKSLYEELTGKKYPHENATSRQVLWDFLEIAIQKLP
;
A
#
# COMPACT_ATOMS: atom_id res chain seq x y z
N MET A 1 9.42 12.07 15.84
CA MET A 1 7.98 11.93 15.54
C MET A 1 7.68 10.45 15.46
N THR A 2 6.67 9.98 16.16
CA THR A 2 6.22 8.59 16.03
C THR A 2 5.48 8.48 14.71
N ASP A 3 6.08 7.82 13.73
CA ASP A 3 5.43 7.58 12.45
C ASP A 3 4.29 6.58 12.67
N ILE A 4 3.06 7.10 12.75
CA ILE A 4 1.86 6.28 12.80
C ILE A 4 1.59 5.78 11.37
N GLY A 5 1.62 4.46 11.20
CA GLY A 5 1.33 3.80 9.95
C GLY A 5 0.64 2.47 10.22
N MET A 6 0.01 1.92 9.20
CA MET A 6 -0.67 0.64 9.28
C MET A 6 0.22 -0.45 8.72
N TRP A 7 0.31 -1.54 9.48
CA TRP A 7 1.07 -2.72 9.11
C TRP A 7 0.14 -3.66 8.37
N PHE A 8 0.60 -4.16 7.23
CA PHE A 8 -0.12 -5.11 6.40
C PHE A 8 0.78 -6.28 6.06
N GLN A 9 0.29 -7.50 6.23
CA GLN A 9 0.98 -8.70 5.79
C GLN A 9 0.20 -9.30 4.62
N SER A 10 0.84 -9.44 3.46
CA SER A 10 0.24 -10.09 2.30
C SER A 10 0.06 -11.58 2.52
N GLU A 11 -0.76 -12.22 1.69
CA GLU A 11 -0.91 -13.68 1.70
C GLU A 11 0.40 -14.41 1.39
N ALA A 12 1.28 -13.78 0.61
CA ALA A 12 2.63 -14.28 0.32
C ALA A 12 3.61 -14.18 1.51
N GLY A 13 3.16 -13.63 2.65
CA GLY A 13 3.97 -13.44 3.85
C GLY A 13 4.85 -12.19 3.83
N GLU A 14 4.74 -11.34 2.80
CA GLU A 14 5.47 -10.08 2.74
C GLU A 14 4.84 -9.06 3.69
N THR A 15 5.66 -8.34 4.45
CA THR A 15 5.16 -7.32 5.38
C THR A 15 5.40 -5.92 4.81
N PHE A 16 4.36 -5.09 4.83
CA PHE A 16 4.36 -3.70 4.36
C PHE A 16 3.92 -2.76 5.47
N LEU A 17 4.51 -1.58 5.50
CA LEU A 17 4.04 -0.42 6.24
C LEU A 17 3.47 0.59 5.23
N ILE A 18 2.21 0.93 5.39
CA ILE A 18 1.63 2.11 4.75
C ILE A 18 1.58 3.26 5.74
N LYS A 19 2.31 4.34 5.44
CA LYS A 19 2.38 5.55 6.29
C LYS A 19 2.45 6.79 5.43
N LYS A 20 2.29 7.97 6.04
CA LYS A 20 2.48 9.24 5.33
C LYS A 20 3.96 9.49 5.04
N ASP A 21 4.26 9.98 3.84
CA ASP A 21 5.57 10.53 3.46
C ASP A 21 5.75 11.95 4.03
N ALA A 22 6.91 12.56 3.75
CA ALA A 22 7.23 13.92 4.19
C ALA A 22 6.25 15.00 3.67
N ASN A 23 5.47 14.69 2.63
CA ASN A 23 4.48 15.58 2.03
C ASN A 23 3.04 15.25 2.50
N GLY A 24 2.87 14.30 3.42
CA GLY A 24 1.57 13.90 3.96
C GLY A 24 0.79 12.88 3.11
N TYR A 25 1.40 12.32 2.06
CA TYR A 25 0.75 11.34 1.17
C TYR A 25 1.08 9.91 1.58
N PRO A 26 0.17 8.94 1.35
CA PRO A 26 0.44 7.56 1.67
C PRO A 26 1.61 7.05 0.82
N ASP A 27 2.53 6.37 1.51
CA ASP A 27 3.67 5.70 0.94
C ASP A 27 3.70 4.25 1.41
N LEU A 28 4.16 3.37 0.52
CA LEU A 28 4.23 1.92 0.76
C LEU A 28 5.68 1.51 0.94
N ILE A 29 5.99 0.96 2.12
CA ILE A 29 7.34 0.61 2.53
C ILE A 29 7.37 -0.89 2.84
N PRO A 30 8.13 -1.71 2.08
CA PRO A 30 8.36 -3.10 2.46
C PRO A 30 9.21 -3.15 3.75
N LEU A 31 8.80 -3.97 4.71
CA LEU A 31 9.50 -4.15 5.99
C LEU A 31 10.41 -5.38 6.03
N GLN A 32 10.22 -6.34 5.12
CA GLN A 32 11.03 -7.55 5.02
C GLN A 32 11.47 -7.77 3.55
N GLY A 33 12.78 -7.84 3.32
CA GLY A 33 13.39 -8.02 2.00
C GLY A 33 14.47 -6.97 1.69
N GLU A 34 15.56 -7.40 1.06
CA GLU A 34 16.77 -6.60 0.83
C GLU A 34 16.60 -5.41 -0.14
N LYS A 35 15.42 -5.21 -0.75
CA LYS A 35 15.22 -4.14 -1.73
C LYS A 35 13.95 -3.32 -1.47
N PRO A 36 14.08 -1.99 -1.28
CA PRO A 36 12.93 -1.10 -1.27
C PRO A 36 12.19 -1.19 -2.62
N LEU A 37 10.88 -0.90 -2.60
CA LEU A 37 10.13 -0.70 -3.84
C LEU A 37 10.68 0.55 -4.55
N GLU A 38 11.62 0.35 -5.46
CA GLU A 38 12.28 1.44 -6.16
C GLU A 38 11.33 2.09 -7.17
N GLY A 39 10.94 3.32 -6.86
CA GLY A 39 10.19 4.18 -7.77
C GLY A 39 8.67 4.12 -7.65
N VAL A 40 8.06 5.19 -8.15
CA VAL A 40 6.61 5.48 -8.08
C VAL A 40 5.77 4.42 -8.81
N LYS A 41 6.33 3.76 -9.83
CA LYS A 41 5.66 2.71 -10.60
C LYS A 41 5.58 1.38 -9.82
N ALA A 42 6.67 0.97 -9.17
CA ALA A 42 6.70 -0.25 -8.38
C ALA A 42 5.70 -0.20 -7.21
N LYS A 43 5.67 0.93 -6.50
CA LYS A 43 4.72 1.16 -5.39
C LYS A 43 3.26 1.16 -5.87
N LYS A 44 2.99 1.71 -7.05
CA LYS A 44 1.65 1.69 -7.66
C LYS A 44 1.19 0.27 -7.95
N GLU A 45 1.98 -0.50 -8.68
CA GLU A 45 1.59 -1.86 -9.06
C GLU A 45 1.46 -2.75 -7.83
N LYS A 46 2.36 -2.61 -6.85
CA LYS A 46 2.22 -3.34 -5.58
C LYS A 46 0.98 -2.92 -4.80
N GLY A 47 0.69 -1.62 -4.70
CA GLY A 47 -0.53 -1.12 -4.05
C GLY A 47 -1.80 -1.65 -4.71
N LYS A 48 -1.83 -1.78 -6.05
CA LYS A 48 -2.93 -2.44 -6.75
C LYS A 48 -3.06 -3.90 -6.33
N SER A 49 -1.98 -4.68 -6.38
CA SER A 49 -2.01 -6.09 -5.98
C SER A 49 -2.53 -6.27 -4.54
N LEU A 50 -2.06 -5.46 -3.59
CA LEU A 50 -2.51 -5.54 -2.19
C LEU A 50 -3.99 -5.13 -2.03
N TYR A 51 -4.47 -4.17 -2.82
CA TYR A 51 -5.90 -3.85 -2.88
C TYR A 51 -6.72 -5.04 -3.40
N GLU A 52 -6.25 -5.71 -4.45
CA GLU A 52 -6.92 -6.88 -5.02
C GLU A 52 -6.96 -8.04 -4.02
N GLU A 53 -5.86 -8.29 -3.30
CA GLU A 53 -5.79 -9.27 -2.21
C GLU A 53 -6.83 -8.96 -1.10
N LEU A 54 -6.91 -7.71 -0.65
CA LEU A 54 -7.83 -7.31 0.42
C LEU A 54 -9.31 -7.35 0.04
N THR A 55 -9.63 -7.04 -1.22
CA THR A 55 -11.01 -6.90 -1.68
C THR A 55 -11.52 -8.11 -2.44
N GLY A 56 -10.63 -8.99 -2.94
CA GLY A 56 -10.94 -10.05 -3.88
C GLY A 56 -11.37 -9.54 -5.27
N LYS A 57 -11.15 -8.25 -5.58
CA LYS A 57 -11.59 -7.60 -6.82
C LYS A 57 -10.46 -6.83 -7.46
N LYS A 58 -10.42 -6.81 -8.79
CA LYS A 58 -9.47 -6.00 -9.55
C LYS A 58 -9.55 -4.52 -9.17
N TYR A 59 -8.42 -3.84 -9.17
CA TYR A 59 -8.38 -2.41 -8.89
C TYR A 59 -9.16 -1.62 -9.98
N PRO A 60 -10.17 -0.81 -9.62
CA PRO A 60 -11.19 -0.33 -10.57
C PRO A 60 -10.72 0.81 -11.48
N HIS A 61 -9.60 1.46 -11.17
CA HIS A 61 -9.15 2.66 -11.88
C HIS A 61 -7.86 2.40 -12.68
N GLU A 62 -8.00 2.06 -13.96
CA GLU A 62 -6.86 1.73 -14.84
C GLU A 62 -5.79 2.84 -14.87
N ASN A 63 -6.24 4.10 -14.93
CA ASN A 63 -5.40 5.29 -15.05
C ASN A 63 -5.13 6.02 -13.72
N ALA A 64 -5.39 5.39 -12.58
CA ALA A 64 -5.12 6.00 -11.28
C ALA A 64 -3.66 6.41 -11.12
N THR A 65 -3.39 7.49 -10.39
CA THR A 65 -2.04 7.83 -9.96
C THR A 65 -1.58 6.90 -8.84
N SER A 66 -0.27 6.77 -8.61
CA SER A 66 0.23 5.97 -7.47
C SER A 66 -0.35 6.44 -6.14
N ARG A 67 -0.52 7.76 -5.98
CA ARG A 67 -1.14 8.34 -4.79
C ARG A 67 -2.58 7.87 -4.60
N GLN A 68 -3.38 7.86 -5.67
CA GLN A 68 -4.77 7.39 -5.60
C GLN A 68 -4.81 5.92 -5.20
N VAL A 69 -3.99 5.07 -5.85
CA VAL A 69 -3.91 3.63 -5.54
C VAL A 69 -3.57 3.41 -4.06
N LEU A 70 -2.56 4.12 -3.54
CA LEU A 70 -2.14 3.96 -2.15
C LEU A 70 -3.17 4.49 -1.14
N TRP A 71 -3.92 5.54 -1.50
CA TRP A 71 -5.05 5.99 -0.69
C TRP A 71 -6.18 4.97 -0.65
N ASP A 72 -6.62 4.48 -1.81
CA ASP A 72 -7.71 3.50 -1.90
C ASP A 72 -7.35 2.21 -1.14
N PHE A 73 -6.10 1.76 -1.27
CA PHE A 73 -5.59 0.63 -0.49
C PHE A 73 -5.62 0.90 1.02
N LEU A 74 -5.14 2.08 1.47
CA LEU A 74 -5.17 2.48 2.87
C LEU A 74 -6.61 2.50 3.42
N GLU A 75 -7.55 3.09 2.68
CA GLU A 75 -8.95 3.19 3.09
C GLU A 75 -9.59 1.80 3.26
N ILE A 76 -9.41 0.91 2.29
CA ILE A 76 -9.92 -0.46 2.39
C ILE A 76 -9.27 -1.23 3.55
N ALA A 77 -7.96 -1.11 3.70
CA ALA A 77 -7.25 -1.82 4.76
C ALA A 77 -7.68 -1.34 6.15
N ILE A 78 -7.97 -0.04 6.34
CA ILE A 78 -8.57 0.49 7.58
C ILE A 78 -9.98 -0.09 7.80
N GLN A 79 -10.82 -0.19 6.77
CA GLN A 79 -12.17 -0.76 6.89
C GLN A 79 -12.18 -2.25 7.25
N LYS A 80 -11.05 -2.95 7.06
CA LYS A 80 -10.87 -4.37 7.40
C LYS A 80 -10.30 -4.60 8.80
N LEU A 81 -9.96 -3.53 9.53
CA LEU A 81 -9.55 -3.64 10.93
C LEU A 81 -10.76 -4.05 11.80
N PRO A 82 -10.57 -4.91 12.80
CA PRO A 82 -11.63 -5.35 13.71
C PRO A 82 -12.18 -4.23 14.60
#